data_AF-A0A0D2NV61-F1
#
_entry.id   AF-A0A0D2NV61-F1
#
_cell.length_a   1.000
_cell.length_b   1.000
_cell.length_c   1.000
_cell.angle_alpha   90.00
_cell.angle_beta   90.00
_cell.angle_gamma   90.00
#
_symmetry.space_group_name_H-M   'P 1'
#
loop_
_entity.id
_entity.type
_entity.pdbx_description
1 polymer ?
#
loop_
_entity_poly.entity_id
_entity_poly.type
_entity_poly.pdbx_seq_one_letter_code
_entity_poly.pdbx_strand_id
1 'polypeptide(L)'
;MLAQKTAHCTGVAKRPGPLHGARPRLFSFGAKKSKEAPTKRPTVVPSPSFNVPLGLLVISGLSAYEGVTPLAGIAGLLGVFLAIQATRVKFVFDDVGLEVVIAGKEEEETENKFVGGRNRWSYDSFINWVGNL
;
A
#
# COMPACT_ATOMS: atom_id res chain seq x y z
N MET A 1 -63.84 -46.49 41.68
CA MET A 1 -63.76 -45.05 42.04
C MET A 1 -62.31 -44.73 42.33
N LEU A 2 -61.74 -43.76 41.57
CA LEU A 2 -60.53 -42.95 41.78
C LEU A 2 -59.24 -43.64 42.30
N ALA A 3 -58.02 -43.34 41.86
CA ALA A 3 -57.44 -42.57 40.78
C ALA A 3 -55.92 -42.87 40.87
N GLN A 4 -55.23 -42.75 39.73
CA GLN A 4 -53.78 -42.82 39.58
C GLN A 4 -52.98 -42.04 40.65
N LYS A 5 -51.80 -42.55 41.03
CA LYS A 5 -50.53 -41.86 40.69
C LYS A 5 -49.30 -42.76 40.87
N THR A 6 -48.52 -42.80 39.80
CA THR A 6 -47.19 -43.39 39.66
C THR A 6 -46.13 -42.52 40.35
N ALA A 7 -45.10 -43.15 40.92
CA ALA A 7 -43.74 -42.61 40.96
C ALA A 7 -42.73 -43.76 41.16
N HIS A 8 -41.79 -43.82 40.23
CA HIS A 8 -40.84 -44.89 39.97
C HIS A 8 -39.48 -44.66 40.66
N CYS A 9 -38.81 -45.78 40.95
CA CYS A 9 -37.35 -46.04 40.93
C CYS A 9 -36.39 -45.47 42.00
N THR A 10 -36.10 -46.33 42.99
CA THR A 10 -34.79 -46.88 43.41
C THR A 10 -33.46 -46.19 43.01
N GLY A 11 -32.57 -46.00 44.01
CA GLY A 11 -31.20 -46.53 43.90
C GLY A 11 -29.99 -45.65 44.29
N VAL A 12 -29.49 -45.83 45.52
CA VAL A 12 -28.06 -46.01 45.94
C VAL A 12 -26.99 -44.91 45.68
N ALA A 13 -26.61 -44.26 46.80
CA ALA A 13 -25.28 -43.93 47.38
C ALA A 13 -24.05 -43.53 46.52
N LYS A 14 -23.34 -42.45 46.94
CA LYS A 14 -21.94 -42.46 47.47
C LYS A 14 -21.53 -41.12 48.11
N ARG A 15 -20.85 -41.18 49.28
CA ARG A 15 -20.20 -40.06 50.02
C ARG A 15 -18.76 -39.80 49.51
N PRO A 16 -18.15 -38.63 49.84
CA PRO A 16 -17.07 -38.00 49.06
C PRO A 16 -15.65 -38.33 49.53
N GLY A 17 -14.66 -38.12 48.64
CA GLY A 17 -13.23 -38.00 48.95
C GLY A 17 -12.37 -37.88 47.69
N PRO A 18 -11.08 -37.51 47.78
CA PRO A 18 -10.50 -36.32 48.39
C PRO A 18 -9.97 -35.31 47.34
N LEU A 19 -9.92 -34.03 47.72
CA LEU A 19 -9.39 -32.90 46.94
C LEU A 19 -7.99 -33.21 46.38
N HIS A 20 -7.88 -33.31 45.06
CA HIS A 20 -6.60 -33.29 44.35
C HIS A 20 -6.47 -31.99 43.56
N GLY A 21 -5.60 -31.10 44.07
CA GLY A 21 -4.72 -30.26 43.26
C GLY A 21 -5.36 -29.31 42.25
N ALA A 22 -6.02 -28.25 42.73
CA ALA A 22 -6.20 -27.05 41.93
C ALA A 22 -4.83 -26.39 41.69
N ARG A 23 -4.20 -26.69 40.55
CA ARG A 23 -3.13 -25.83 40.01
C ARG A 23 -3.81 -24.61 39.37
N PRO A 24 -3.59 -23.37 39.86
CA PRO A 24 -4.02 -22.21 39.11
C PRO A 24 -3.18 -22.18 37.84
N ARG A 25 -3.81 -22.36 36.67
CA ARG A 25 -3.22 -21.91 35.42
C ARG A 25 -3.17 -20.39 35.52
N LEU A 26 -2.02 -19.87 35.94
CA LEU A 26 -1.71 -18.46 35.87
C LEU A 26 -1.89 -18.06 34.40
N PHE A 27 -2.93 -17.28 34.14
CA PHE A 27 -3.06 -16.51 32.93
C PHE A 27 -1.85 -15.59 32.84
N SER A 28 -0.79 -16.01 32.15
CA SER A 28 0.20 -15.09 31.61
C SER A 28 -0.14 -14.89 30.15
N PHE A 29 -0.96 -13.87 29.92
CA PHE A 29 -1.15 -13.21 28.65
C PHE A 29 0.23 -12.90 28.06
N GLY A 30 0.71 -13.78 27.19
CA GLY A 30 1.72 -13.44 26.20
C GLY A 30 1.09 -12.42 25.27
N ALA A 31 1.11 -11.16 25.69
CA ALA A 31 0.70 -10.03 24.90
C ALA A 31 1.50 -10.09 23.59
N LYS A 32 0.84 -10.53 22.52
CA LYS A 32 1.32 -10.28 21.17
C LYS A 32 1.52 -8.78 21.13
N LYS A 33 2.78 -8.35 21.03
CA LYS A 33 3.14 -6.96 20.83
C LYS A 33 2.37 -6.54 19.59
N SER A 34 1.26 -5.83 19.80
CA SER A 34 0.47 -5.24 18.75
C SER A 34 1.48 -4.44 17.94
N LYS A 35 1.77 -4.89 16.71
CA LYS A 35 2.43 -4.04 15.74
C LYS A 35 1.51 -2.84 15.65
N GLU A 36 1.96 -1.74 16.25
CA GLU A 36 1.28 -0.46 16.21
C GLU A 36 0.85 -0.23 14.78
N ALA A 37 -0.46 -0.09 14.58
CA ALA A 37 -1.02 0.06 13.24
C ALA A 37 -0.30 1.25 12.59
N PRO A 38 0.28 1.08 11.39
CA PRO A 38 0.99 2.17 10.73
C PRO A 38 0.04 3.37 10.71
N THR A 39 0.49 4.47 11.31
CA THR A 39 -0.25 5.73 11.30
C THR A 39 -0.57 6.05 9.86
N LYS A 40 -1.87 6.11 9.51
CA LYS A 40 -2.31 6.40 8.14
C LYS A 40 -1.74 7.76 7.72
N ARG A 41 -0.75 7.72 6.84
CA ARG A 41 -0.18 8.84 6.15
C ARG A 41 -1.14 9.21 5.02
N PRO A 42 -1.33 10.51 4.76
CA PRO A 42 -2.15 10.93 3.64
C PRO A 42 -1.53 10.39 2.34
N THR A 43 -2.36 9.90 1.43
CA THR A 43 -1.92 9.53 0.08
C THR A 43 -1.30 10.75 -0.60
N VAL A 44 -0.04 10.65 -0.99
CA VAL A 44 0.69 11.73 -1.66
C VAL A 44 0.77 11.43 -3.15
N VAL A 45 0.25 12.33 -3.97
CA VAL A 45 0.42 12.32 -5.42
C VAL A 45 1.27 13.53 -5.80
N PRO A 46 2.56 13.34 -6.15
CA PRO A 46 3.40 14.45 -6.56
C PRO A 46 2.86 15.10 -7.82
N SER A 47 2.93 16.42 -7.87
CA SER A 47 2.60 17.19 -9.05
C SER A 47 3.65 16.97 -10.15
N PRO A 48 3.26 17.02 -11.44
CA PRO A 48 4.21 16.91 -12.55
C PRO A 48 5.24 18.04 -12.48
N SER A 49 6.51 17.71 -12.76
CA SER A 49 7.59 18.71 -12.80
C SER A 49 7.80 19.25 -14.21
N PHE A 50 7.81 20.58 -14.36
CA PHE A 50 7.95 21.24 -15.66
C PHE A 50 9.32 21.89 -15.88
N ASN A 51 10.26 21.73 -14.94
CA ASN A 51 11.56 22.40 -15.00
C ASN A 51 12.37 22.01 -16.25
N VAL A 52 12.42 20.71 -16.58
CA VAL A 52 13.13 20.22 -17.77
C VAL A 52 12.42 20.66 -19.07
N PRO A 53 11.10 20.43 -19.25
CA PRO A 53 10.37 20.96 -20.40
C PRO A 53 10.56 22.47 -20.60
N LEU A 54 10.45 23.24 -19.52
CA LEU A 54 10.58 24.69 -19.56
C LEU A 54 12.00 25.12 -19.94
N GLY A 55 13.02 24.49 -19.38
CA GLY A 55 14.41 24.74 -19.75
C GLY A 55 14.67 24.51 -21.24
N LEU A 56 14.11 23.44 -21.81
CA LEU A 56 14.21 23.16 -23.24
C LEU A 56 13.49 24.19 -24.11
N LEU A 57 12.32 24.67 -23.69
CA LEU A 57 11.60 25.73 -24.40
C LEU A 57 12.36 27.06 -24.35
N VAL A 58 13.01 27.38 -23.23
CA VAL A 58 13.88 28.56 -23.12
C VAL A 58 15.07 28.44 -24.07
N ILE A 59 15.76 27.29 -24.07
CA ILE A 59 16.86 27.02 -25.00
C ILE A 59 16.38 27.16 -26.46
N SER A 60 15.20 26.64 -26.77
CA SER A 60 14.59 26.75 -28.10
C SER A 60 14.37 28.21 -28.51
N GLY A 61 13.78 29.02 -27.64
CA GLY A 61 13.51 30.44 -27.90
C GLY A 61 14.79 31.26 -28.10
N LEU A 62 15.80 31.04 -27.26
CA LEU A 62 17.10 31.70 -27.39
C LEU A 62 17.82 31.27 -28.67
N SER A 63 17.81 29.98 -29.00
CA SER A 63 18.42 29.46 -30.23
C SER A 63 17.72 30.00 -31.48
N ALA A 64 16.40 30.18 -31.44
CA ALA A 64 15.64 30.79 -32.53
C ALA A 64 16.02 32.26 -32.71
N TYR A 65 16.21 32.99 -31.61
CA TYR A 65 16.64 34.38 -31.62
C TYR A 65 18.04 34.55 -32.24
N GLU A 66 18.98 33.64 -31.95
CA GLU A 66 20.33 33.66 -32.53
C GLU A 66 20.42 33.08 -33.95
N GLY A 67 19.30 32.58 -34.51
CA GLY A 67 19.26 32.01 -35.86
C GLY A 67 19.77 30.56 -35.96
N VAL A 68 20.00 29.88 -34.83
CA VAL A 68 20.39 28.46 -34.77
C VAL A 68 19.14 27.57 -34.91
N THR A 69 18.58 27.57 -36.11
CA THR A 69 17.29 26.91 -36.43
C THR A 69 17.22 25.41 -36.12
N PRO A 70 18.27 24.57 -36.33
CA PRO A 70 18.18 23.14 -36.01
C PRO A 70 18.04 22.89 -34.51
N LEU A 71 18.81 23.61 -33.69
CA LEU A 71 18.76 23.49 -32.24
C LEU A 71 17.42 23.99 -31.69
N ALA A 72 16.94 25.13 -32.20
CA ALA A 72 15.65 25.68 -31.85
C ALA A 72 14.51 24.67 -32.09
N GLY A 73 14.50 24.04 -33.26
CA GLY A 73 13.51 23.03 -33.63
C GLY A 73 13.56 21.81 -32.72
N ILE A 74 14.74 21.22 -32.51
CA ILE A 74 14.90 20.02 -31.68
C ILE A 74 14.55 20.30 -30.21
N ALA A 75 15.10 21.37 -29.64
CA ALA A 75 14.85 21.74 -28.25
C ALA A 75 13.37 22.10 -28.02
N GLY A 76 12.74 22.79 -28.97
CA GLY A 76 11.33 23.16 -28.89
C GLY A 76 10.42 21.94 -28.95
N LEU A 77 10.65 21.05 -29.92
CA LEU A 77 9.91 19.80 -30.06
C LEU A 77 10.05 18.91 -28.81
N LEU A 78 11.27 18.75 -28.30
CA LEU A 78 11.52 18.01 -27.07
C LEU A 78 10.86 18.67 -25.85
N GLY A 79 10.96 20.00 -25.72
CA GLY A 79 10.32 20.73 -24.63
C GLY A 79 8.81 20.50 -24.58
N VAL A 80 8.12 20.63 -25.72
CA VAL A 80 6.68 20.35 -25.82
C VAL A 80 6.37 18.88 -25.56
N PHE A 81 7.13 17.95 -26.18
CA PHE A 81 6.94 16.52 -25.99
C PHE A 81 7.06 16.11 -24.52
N LEU A 82 8.11 16.57 -23.83
CA LEU A 82 8.32 16.28 -22.41
C LEU A 82 7.25 16.95 -21.54
N ALA A 83 6.77 18.14 -21.89
CA ALA A 83 5.67 18.79 -21.15
C ALA A 83 4.39 17.93 -21.18
N ILE A 84 4.06 17.34 -22.33
CA ILE A 84 2.91 16.42 -22.45
C ILE A 84 3.18 15.16 -21.63
N GLN A 85 4.35 14.54 -21.79
CA GLN A 85 4.68 13.29 -21.08
C GLN A 85 4.73 13.46 -19.56
N ALA A 86 5.21 14.60 -19.06
CA ALA A 86 5.26 14.90 -17.64
C ALA A 86 3.89 14.81 -16.96
N THR A 87 2.81 15.12 -17.69
CA THR A 87 1.43 15.04 -17.18
C THR A 87 0.80 13.65 -17.27
N ARG A 88 1.42 12.73 -18.03
CA ARG A 88 0.83 11.41 -18.31
C ARG A 88 1.14 10.38 -17.25
N VAL A 89 2.22 10.54 -16.49
CA VAL A 89 2.64 9.56 -15.46
C VAL A 89 2.50 10.21 -14.09
N LYS A 90 1.75 9.58 -13.20
CA LYS A 90 1.50 10.03 -11.83
C LYS A 90 1.95 8.93 -10.86
N PHE A 91 2.75 9.31 -9.88
CA PHE A 91 3.13 8.41 -8.80
C PHE A 91 2.14 8.61 -7.65
N VAL A 92 1.58 7.52 -7.15
CA VAL A 92 0.65 7.54 -6.02
C VAL A 92 1.31 6.79 -4.89
N PHE A 93 1.52 7.49 -3.78
CA PHE A 93 2.13 6.94 -2.58
C PHE A 93 1.06 6.81 -1.51
N ASP A 94 0.70 5.58 -1.18
CA ASP A 94 -0.22 5.24 -0.10
C ASP A 94 0.56 4.77 1.14
N ASP A 95 -0.17 4.39 2.18
CA ASP A 95 0.37 3.78 3.41
C ASP A 95 1.12 2.47 3.19
N VAL A 96 0.71 1.68 2.20
CA VAL A 96 1.15 0.29 2.03
C VAL A 96 2.14 0.15 0.88
N GLY A 97 2.10 1.07 -0.09
CA GLY A 97 2.92 0.93 -1.29
C GLY A 97 2.85 2.09 -2.25
N LEU A 98 3.64 1.94 -3.31
CA LEU A 98 3.77 2.84 -4.44
C LEU A 98 3.01 2.28 -5.64
N GLU A 99 2.32 3.16 -6.35
CA GLU A 99 1.62 2.85 -7.61
C GLU A 99 1.98 3.90 -8.68
N VAL A 100 2.05 3.49 -9.94
CA VAL A 100 2.40 4.37 -11.07
C VAL A 100 1.22 4.46 -12.03
N VAL A 101 0.34 5.44 -11.81
CA VAL A 101 -0.86 5.59 -12.63
C VAL A 101 -0.55 6.35 -13.92
N ILE A 102 -1.11 5.89 -15.04
CA ILE A 102 -1.09 6.64 -16.29
C ILE A 102 -2.41 7.41 -16.41
N ALA A 103 -2.32 8.73 -16.62
CA ALA A 103 -3.48 9.62 -16.73
C ALA A 103 -4.47 9.11 -17.80
N GLY A 104 -5.70 8.83 -17.38
CA GLY A 104 -6.77 8.27 -18.22
C GLY A 104 -7.06 6.78 -18.01
N LYS A 105 -6.39 6.10 -17.08
CA LYS A 105 -6.66 4.70 -16.70
C LYS A 105 -6.75 4.50 -15.17
N GLU A 106 -7.30 5.49 -14.47
CA GLU A 106 -7.39 5.50 -12.99
C GLU A 106 -8.30 4.39 -12.41
N GLU A 107 -9.12 3.69 -13.21
CA GLU A 107 -10.17 2.78 -12.72
C GLU A 107 -9.87 1.27 -12.87
N GLU A 108 -8.85 0.86 -13.61
CA GLU A 108 -8.53 -0.56 -13.83
C GLU A 108 -7.13 -0.90 -13.33
N GLU A 109 -6.98 -2.01 -12.58
CA GLU A 109 -5.68 -2.61 -12.20
C GLU A 109 -4.86 -2.81 -13.47
N THR A 110 -4.07 -1.81 -13.81
CA THR A 110 -3.41 -1.76 -15.11
C THR A 110 -2.14 -2.58 -14.99
N GLU A 111 -1.88 -3.43 -15.98
CA GLU A 111 -0.61 -4.12 -16.05
C GLU A 111 0.53 -3.10 -16.16
N ASN A 112 1.57 -3.34 -15.37
CA ASN A 112 2.69 -2.46 -15.25
C ASN A 112 3.46 -2.40 -16.57
N LYS A 113 3.41 -1.24 -17.23
CA LYS A 113 4.03 -1.08 -18.55
C LYS A 113 5.57 -1.15 -18.52
N PHE A 114 6.19 -1.01 -17.34
CA PHE A 114 7.65 -0.96 -17.19
C PHE A 114 8.27 -2.30 -16.80
N VAL A 115 7.65 -3.01 -15.85
CA VAL A 115 8.22 -4.25 -15.27
C VAL A 115 7.36 -5.49 -15.50
N GLY A 116 6.16 -5.35 -16.07
CA GLY A 116 5.16 -6.41 -16.14
C GLY A 116 4.51 -6.71 -14.79
N GLY A 117 3.31 -7.30 -14.80
CA GLY A 117 2.57 -7.65 -13.57
C GLY A 117 1.82 -6.49 -12.92
N ARG A 118 1.45 -6.63 -11.63
CA ARG A 118 0.58 -5.66 -10.94
C ARG A 118 1.30 -4.31 -10.75
N ASN A 119 0.62 -3.21 -11.08
CA ASN A 119 1.13 -1.83 -10.95
C ASN A 119 1.07 -1.30 -9.51
N ARG A 120 1.45 -2.13 -8.53
CA ARG A 120 1.50 -1.75 -7.12
C ARG A 120 2.60 -2.51 -6.41
N TRP A 121 3.49 -1.78 -5.76
CA TRP A 121 4.62 -2.35 -5.02
C TRP A 121 4.51 -2.00 -3.54
N SER A 122 4.55 -3.02 -2.69
CA SER A 122 4.59 -2.83 -1.24
C SER A 122 5.94 -2.25 -0.81
N TYR A 123 5.96 -1.39 0.21
CA TYR A 123 7.21 -0.87 0.74
C TYR A 123 8.15 -1.97 1.25
N ASP A 124 7.60 -3.09 1.74
CA ASP A 124 8.38 -4.24 2.22
C ASP A 124 9.11 -4.99 1.07
N SER A 125 8.73 -4.73 -0.18
CA SER A 125 9.39 -5.33 -1.36
C SER A 125 10.62 -4.56 -1.84
N PHE A 126 10.82 -3.33 -1.37
CA PHE A 126 11.98 -2.53 -1.75
C PHE A 126 13.23 -3.03 -1.02
N ILE A 127 14.26 -3.36 -1.79
CA ILE A 127 15.58 -3.69 -1.26
C ILE A 127 16.26 -2.39 -0.84
N ASN A 128 16.61 -2.28 0.44
CA ASN A 128 17.47 -1.20 0.92
C ASN A 128 18.94 -1.52 0.61
N TRP A 129 19.49 -0.85 -0.39
CA TRP A 129 20.89 -1.01 -0.79
C TRP A 129 21.90 -0.24 0.08
N VAL A 130 21.45 0.68 0.94
CA VAL A 130 22.31 1.59 1.73
C VAL A 130 22.57 1.07 3.16
N GLY A 131 21.89 -0.01 3.58
CA GLY A 131 21.92 -0.50 4.97
C GLY A 131 22.81 -1.70 5.27
N ASN A 132 23.86 -1.97 4.49
CA ASN A 132 24.75 -3.13 4.72
C ASN A 132 26.24 -2.75 4.77
N LEU A 133 26.54 -1.63 5.44
CA LEU A 133 27.87 -1.22 5.93
C LEU A 133 27.74 -0.80 7.39
#